data_AF-A0A960VUK0-F1
#
_entry.id   AF-A0A960VUK0-F1
#
_cell.length_a   1.000
_cell.length_b   1.000
_cell.length_c   1.000
_cell.angle_alpha   90.00
_cell.angle_beta   90.00
_cell.angle_gamma   90.00
#
_symmetry.space_group_name_H-M   'P 1'
#
loop_
_entity.id
_entity.type
_entity.pdbx_description
1 polymer ?
#
loop_
_entity_poly.entity_id
_entity_poly.type
_entity_poly.pdbx_seq_one_letter_code
_entity_poly.pdbx_strand_id
1 'polypeptide(L)'
;MSELLEVHTTFAKIIDATEICRKLVDERLAACAQMIPGVTSIYYWDGRTRRDSELLVLIKTTKQAWPALRDRLKELHPFDEPEIIAVPVEDASQSYADWVSGYISGRASAPESPSEAAERKDEEGFW
;
A
#
# COMPACT_ATOMS: atom_id res chain seq x y z
N MET A 1 -9.14 -6.25 17.90
CA MET A 1 -9.37 -5.85 16.49
C MET A 1 -8.31 -4.85 16.14
N SER A 2 -7.57 -5.09 15.06
CA SER A 2 -6.51 -4.18 14.62
C SER A 2 -7.08 -2.83 14.16
N GLU A 3 -6.26 -1.78 14.30
CA GLU A 3 -6.54 -0.44 13.77
C GLU A 3 -5.99 -0.24 12.35
N LEU A 4 -5.43 -1.30 11.77
CA LEU A 4 -4.87 -1.28 10.43
C LEU A 4 -5.95 -1.48 9.36
N LEU A 5 -5.66 -0.92 8.19
CA LEU A 5 -6.40 -1.13 6.96
C LEU A 5 -5.44 -1.55 5.86
N GLU A 6 -5.89 -2.48 5.02
CA GLU A 6 -5.29 -2.72 3.71
C GLU A 6 -6.15 -2.03 2.65
N VAL A 7 -5.56 -1.12 1.88
CA VAL A 7 -6.23 -0.38 0.82
C VAL A 7 -5.85 -0.98 -0.52
N HIS A 8 -6.84 -1.24 -1.38
CA HIS A 8 -6.64 -1.73 -2.74
C HIS A 8 -6.90 -0.60 -3.73
N THR A 9 -6.06 -0.54 -4.77
CA THR A 9 -6.21 0.34 -5.92
C THR A 9 -5.48 -0.26 -7.11
N THR A 10 -5.72 0.25 -8.32
CA THR A 10 -5.07 -0.25 -9.54
C THR A 10 -4.43 0.87 -10.35
N PHE A 11 -3.33 0.55 -11.05
CA PHE A 11 -2.67 1.47 -11.96
C PHE A 11 -2.42 0.81 -13.31
N ALA A 12 -2.49 1.59 -14.39
CA ALA A 12 -2.11 1.12 -15.72
C ALA A 12 -0.57 0.98 -15.88
N LYS A 13 0.22 1.77 -15.13
CA LYS A 13 1.68 1.82 -15.27
C LYS A 13 2.40 1.71 -13.94
N ILE A 14 3.49 0.95 -13.93
CA ILE A 14 4.34 0.78 -12.75
C ILE A 14 4.99 2.09 -12.29
N ILE A 15 5.32 3.00 -13.22
CA ILE A 15 5.97 4.26 -12.88
C ILE A 15 5.05 5.16 -12.05
N ASP A 16 3.80 5.32 -12.49
CA ASP A 16 2.78 6.10 -11.78
C ASP A 16 2.53 5.51 -10.38
N ALA A 17 2.34 4.18 -10.30
CA ALA A 17 2.17 3.47 -9.04
C ALA A 17 3.36 3.69 -8.09
N THR A 18 4.59 3.59 -8.60
CA THR A 18 5.81 3.74 -7.81
C THR A 18 5.94 5.16 -7.25
N GLU A 19 5.79 6.18 -8.09
CA GLU A 19 5.91 7.58 -7.68
C GLU A 19 4.84 7.96 -6.66
N ILE A 20 3.59 7.58 -6.91
CA ILE A 20 2.46 7.91 -6.03
C ILE A 20 2.58 7.16 -4.70
N CYS A 21 2.90 5.85 -4.71
CA CYS A 21 3.06 5.09 -3.48
C CYS A 21 4.22 5.61 -2.63
N ARG A 22 5.34 5.98 -3.24
CA ARG A 22 6.46 6.63 -2.53
C ARG A 22 6.00 7.92 -1.87
N LYS A 23 5.28 8.76 -2.61
CA LYS A 23 4.75 10.02 -2.09
C LYS A 23 3.80 9.82 -0.91
N LEU A 24 2.90 8.84 -0.97
CA LEU A 24 1.98 8.51 0.13
C LEU A 24 2.73 8.01 1.38
N VAL A 25 3.81 7.26 1.20
CA VAL A 25 4.69 6.82 2.30
C VAL A 25 5.44 8.02 2.88
N ASP A 26 6.10 8.83 2.04
CA ASP A 26 6.86 10.01 2.46
C ASP A 26 5.98 11.03 3.20
N GLU A 27 4.71 11.18 2.79
CA GLU A 27 3.70 12.01 3.46
C GLU A 27 3.09 11.36 4.72
N ARG A 28 3.56 10.16 5.11
CA ARG A 28 3.12 9.35 6.27
C ARG A 28 1.63 9.01 6.26
N LEU A 29 1.03 8.94 5.07
CA LEU A 29 -0.35 8.49 4.89
C LEU A 29 -0.44 6.96 4.78
N ALA A 30 0.62 6.33 4.29
CA ALA A 30 0.80 4.89 4.22
C ALA A 30 2.12 4.49 4.91
N ALA A 31 2.19 3.28 5.46
CA ALA A 31 3.45 2.72 5.96
C ALA A 31 4.18 1.90 4.89
N CYS A 32 3.45 1.19 4.03
CA CYS A 32 4.00 0.53 2.86
C CYS A 32 2.96 0.35 1.75
N ALA A 33 3.45 0.02 0.55
CA ALA A 33 2.65 -0.41 -0.59
C ALA A 33 3.33 -1.60 -1.28
N GLN A 34 2.53 -2.56 -1.71
CA GLN A 34 2.99 -3.70 -2.54
C GLN A 34 2.34 -3.59 -3.91
N MET A 35 3.14 -3.77 -4.97
CA MET A 35 2.68 -3.70 -6.36
C MET A 35 2.70 -5.10 -6.98
N ILE A 36 1.55 -5.58 -7.46
CA ILE A 36 1.38 -6.89 -8.06
C ILE A 36 1.09 -6.69 -9.55
N PRO A 37 2.05 -6.98 -10.45
CA PRO A 37 1.87 -6.79 -11.88
C PRO A 37 1.00 -7.91 -12.51
N GLY A 38 0.48 -7.65 -13.71
CA GLY A 38 -0.15 -8.68 -14.55
C GLY A 38 -1.62 -8.94 -14.25
N VAL A 39 -2.30 -8.01 -13.58
CA VAL A 39 -3.74 -8.09 -13.33
C VAL A 39 -4.50 -7.73 -14.60
N THR A 40 -5.61 -8.43 -14.86
CA THR A 40 -6.56 -8.06 -15.90
C THR A 40 -7.85 -7.59 -15.25
N SER A 41 -8.19 -6.33 -15.46
CA SER A 41 -9.42 -5.72 -14.96
C SER A 41 -10.51 -5.82 -16.02
N ILE A 42 -11.69 -6.31 -15.64
CA ILE A 42 -12.87 -6.41 -16.51
C ILE A 42 -14.01 -5.65 -15.84
N TYR A 43 -14.54 -4.63 -16.51
CA TYR A 43 -15.53 -3.73 -15.95
C TYR A 43 -16.46 -3.18 -17.04
N TYR A 44 -17.60 -2.61 -16.66
CA TYR A 44 -18.53 -1.98 -17.61
C TYR A 44 -18.34 -0.47 -17.58
N TRP A 45 -18.07 0.11 -18.74
CA TRP A 45 -17.89 1.55 -18.87
C TRP A 45 -18.27 2.03 -20.27
N ASP A 46 -18.95 3.18 -20.34
CA ASP A 46 -19.34 3.80 -21.62
C ASP A 46 -20.11 2.82 -22.53
N GLY A 47 -21.13 2.17 -21.95
CA GLY A 47 -22.02 1.28 -22.69
C GLY A 47 -21.45 -0.10 -23.05
N ARG A 48 -20.20 -0.42 -22.69
CA ARG A 48 -19.54 -1.67 -23.08
C ARG A 48 -18.68 -2.27 -21.97
N THR A 49 -18.51 -3.59 -22.03
CA THR A 49 -17.51 -4.28 -21.22
C THR A 49 -16.12 -3.96 -21.73
N ARG A 50 -15.26 -3.48 -20.83
CA ARG A 50 -13.85 -3.18 -21.03
C ARG A 50 -12.99 -4.28 -20.43
N ARG A 51 -11.77 -4.36 -20.94
CA ARG A 51 -10.72 -5.24 -20.44
C ARG A 51 -9.40 -4.48 -20.54
N ASP A 52 -8.75 -4.25 -19.42
CA ASP A 52 -7.46 -3.57 -19.36
C ASP A 52 -6.43 -4.38 -18.56
N SER A 53 -5.15 -4.20 -18.87
CA SER A 53 -4.04 -4.76 -18.11
C SER A 53 -3.54 -3.73 -17.11
N GLU A 54 -3.46 -4.12 -15.84
CA GLU A 54 -3.16 -3.25 -14.72
C GLU A 54 -2.20 -3.90 -13.73
N LEU A 55 -1.79 -3.09 -12.74
CA LEU A 55 -1.13 -3.52 -11.53
C LEU A 55 -2.09 -3.32 -10.36
N LEU A 56 -2.21 -4.33 -9.50
CA LEU A 56 -2.91 -4.19 -8.22
C LEU A 56 -1.92 -3.65 -7.19
N VAL A 57 -2.35 -2.66 -6.41
CA VAL A 57 -1.56 -2.08 -5.34
C VAL A 57 -2.26 -2.29 -4.01
N LEU A 58 -1.53 -2.85 -3.04
CA LEU A 58 -1.98 -3.11 -1.68
C LEU A 58 -1.24 -2.20 -0.70
N ILE A 59 -1.92 -1.18 -0.19
CA ILE A 59 -1.34 -0.14 0.67
C ILE A 59 -1.73 -0.41 2.13
N LYS A 60 -0.79 -0.35 3.07
CA LYS A 60 -1.07 -0.55 4.50
C LYS A 60 -1.08 0.78 5.22
N THR A 61 -2.19 1.05 5.90
CA THR A 61 -2.41 2.29 6.66
C THR A 61 -3.18 2.01 7.96
N THR A 62 -3.57 3.06 8.67
CA THR A 62 -4.44 2.99 9.86
C THR A 62 -5.83 3.58 9.55
N LYS A 63 -6.82 3.20 10.35
CA LYS A 63 -8.17 3.81 10.30
C LYS A 63 -8.12 5.34 10.47
N GLN A 64 -7.19 5.84 11.26
CA GLN A 64 -7.02 7.27 11.50
C GLN A 64 -6.51 8.02 10.26
N ALA A 65 -5.54 7.44 9.52
CA ALA A 65 -4.96 8.07 8.33
C ALA A 65 -5.81 7.87 7.06
N TRP A 66 -6.73 6.91 7.07
CA TRP A 66 -7.54 6.54 5.90
C TRP A 66 -8.20 7.71 5.17
N PRO A 67 -8.93 8.65 5.82
CA PRO A 67 -9.57 9.74 5.09
C PRO A 67 -8.57 10.58 4.29
N ALA A 68 -7.42 10.92 4.90
CA ALA A 68 -6.38 11.69 4.26
C ALA A 68 -5.68 10.90 3.15
N LEU A 69 -5.39 9.60 3.37
CA LEU A 69 -4.83 8.74 2.34
C LEU A 69 -5.76 8.62 1.13
N ARG A 70 -7.05 8.37 1.35
CA ARG A 70 -8.05 8.22 0.27
C ARG A 70 -8.11 9.47 -0.59
N ASP A 71 -8.26 10.63 0.06
CA ASP A 71 -8.42 11.90 -0.65
C ASP A 71 -7.15 12.26 -1.42
N ARG A 72 -5.98 12.02 -0.81
CA ARG A 72 -4.68 12.25 -1.45
C ARG A 72 -4.41 11.30 -2.61
N LEU A 73 -4.73 10.01 -2.44
CA LEU A 73 -4.60 9.03 -3.51
C LEU A 73 -5.50 9.40 -4.68
N LYS A 74 -6.75 9.82 -4.43
CA LYS A 74 -7.66 10.28 -5.49
C LYS A 74 -7.14 11.53 -6.20
N GLU A 75 -6.56 12.49 -5.48
CA GLU A 75 -5.97 13.69 -6.07
C GLU A 75 -4.79 13.39 -7.00
N LEU A 76 -3.96 12.41 -6.63
CA LEU A 76 -2.74 12.07 -7.38
C LEU A 76 -2.98 11.05 -8.49
N HIS A 77 -4.10 10.33 -8.47
CA HIS A 77 -4.31 9.20 -9.37
C HIS A 77 -4.44 9.64 -10.84
N PRO A 78 -3.83 8.92 -11.81
CA PRO A 78 -4.00 9.21 -13.23
C PRO A 78 -5.39 8.85 -13.79
N PHE A 79 -6.27 8.23 -13.00
CA PHE A 79 -7.60 7.84 -13.44
C PHE A 79 -8.61 8.84 -12.89
N ASP A 80 -9.61 9.19 -13.69
CA ASP A 80 -10.67 10.12 -13.26
C ASP A 80 -11.47 9.56 -12.07
N GLU A 81 -11.75 8.26 -12.07
CA GLU A 81 -12.36 7.55 -10.95
C GLU A 81 -11.57 6.25 -10.67
N PRO A 82 -10.59 6.29 -9.76
CA PRO A 82 -9.82 5.11 -9.39
C PRO A 82 -10.59 4.18 -8.45
N GLU A 83 -10.29 2.89 -8.51
CA GLU A 83 -10.63 1.97 -7.43
C GLU A 83 -9.86 2.37 -6.17
N ILE A 84 -10.55 2.69 -5.07
CA ILE A 84 -9.92 2.92 -3.76
C ILE A 84 -10.82 2.31 -2.68
N ILE A 85 -10.50 1.09 -2.26
CA ILE A 85 -11.27 0.36 -1.25
C ILE A 85 -10.40 0.04 -0.05
N ALA A 86 -10.98 0.07 1.16
CA ALA A 86 -10.27 -0.26 2.39
C ALA A 86 -10.86 -1.54 3.02
N VAL A 87 -10.00 -2.51 3.28
CA VAL A 87 -10.32 -3.78 3.93
C VAL A 87 -9.79 -3.74 5.38
N PRO A 88 -10.66 -3.98 6.38
CA PRO A 88 -10.22 -4.10 7.77
C PRO A 88 -9.27 -5.28 7.96
N VAL A 89 -8.14 -5.03 8.62
CA VAL A 89 -7.27 -6.11 9.09
C VAL A 89 -7.82 -6.60 10.42
N GLU A 90 -8.12 -7.90 10.53
CA GLU A 90 -8.63 -8.47 11.79
C GLU A 90 -7.52 -8.56 12.83
N ASP A 91 -6.36 -9.09 12.43
CA ASP A 91 -5.18 -9.30 13.26
C ASP A 91 -3.87 -9.11 12.47
N ALA A 92 -2.81 -8.74 13.18
CA ALA A 92 -1.46 -8.58 12.66
C ALA A 92 -0.46 -8.81 13.80
N SER A 93 0.79 -9.17 13.48
CA SER A 93 1.81 -9.25 14.52
C SER A 93 1.99 -7.90 15.21
N GLN A 94 2.12 -7.91 16.54
CA GLN A 94 2.16 -6.70 17.35
C GLN A 94 3.25 -5.73 16.89
N SER A 95 4.46 -6.24 16.63
CA SER A 95 5.58 -5.43 16.15
C SER A 95 5.33 -4.77 14.80
N TYR A 96 4.62 -5.44 13.88
CA TYR A 96 4.25 -4.86 12.59
C TYR A 96 3.18 -3.78 12.74
N ALA A 97 2.14 -4.05 13.54
CA ALA A 97 1.09 -3.07 13.81
C ALA A 97 1.60 -1.81 14.51
N ASP A 98 2.52 -1.99 15.47
CA ASP A 98 3.20 -0.90 16.16
C ASP A 98 4.06 -0.07 15.21
N TRP A 99 4.78 -0.71 14.30
CA TRP A 99 5.54 0.01 13.28
C TRP A 99 4.63 0.83 12.36
N VAL A 100 3.59 0.23 11.78
CA VAL A 100 2.68 0.94 10.87
C VAL A 100 2.07 2.16 11.57
N SER A 101 1.55 1.95 12.78
CA SER A 101 0.95 3.02 13.59
C SER A 101 1.96 4.08 14.02
N GLY A 102 3.16 3.66 14.41
CA GLY A 102 4.26 4.52 14.82
C GLY A 102 4.78 5.38 13.67
N TYR A 103 4.92 4.82 12.47
CA TYR A 103 5.36 5.54 11.28
C TYR A 103 4.35 6.61 10.88
N ILE A 104 3.06 6.25 10.79
CA ILE A 104 1.98 7.19 10.43
C ILE A 104 1.87 8.33 11.44
N SER A 105 2.04 8.04 12.74
CA SER A 105 1.97 9.07 13.79
C SER A 105 3.27 9.87 14.00
N GLY A 106 4.31 9.64 13.19
CA GLY A 106 5.59 10.35 13.33
C GLY A 106 6.47 9.89 14.50
N ARG A 107 6.09 8.82 15.20
CA ARG A 107 6.72 8.35 16.44
C ARG A 107 7.78 7.26 16.26
N ALA A 108 7.72 6.52 15.16
CA ALA A 108 8.65 5.41 14.90
C ALA A 108 9.60 5.71 13.71
N SER A 109 10.85 5.28 13.87
CA SER A 109 11.76 5.00 12.76
C SER A 109 11.39 3.66 12.12
N ALA A 110 11.74 3.47 10.84
CA ALA A 110 11.52 2.20 10.17
C ALA A 110 12.26 1.06 10.89
N PRO A 111 11.65 -0.12 11.11
CA PRO A 111 12.37 -1.33 11.43
C PRO A 111 13.30 -1.64 10.26
N GLU A 112 14.33 -2.45 10.52
CA GLU A 112 15.11 -3.03 9.43
C GLU A 112 14.19 -3.70 8.43
N SER A 113 14.46 -3.49 7.14
CA SER A 113 13.68 -4.12 6.11
C SER A 113 13.81 -5.64 6.21
N PRO A 114 12.77 -6.40 5.83
CA PRO A 114 12.86 -7.87 5.80
C PRO A 114 14.01 -8.40 4.95
N SER A 115 14.44 -7.66 3.92
CA SER A 115 15.63 -7.98 3.12
C SER A 115 16.93 -7.82 3.92
N GLU A 116 17.12 -6.69 4.61
CA GLU A 116 18.32 -6.47 5.44
C GLU A 116 18.39 -7.47 6.60
N ALA A 117 17.25 -7.82 7.19
CA ALA A 117 17.16 -8.81 8.26
C ALA A 117 17.43 -10.25 7.76
N ALA A 118 17.13 -10.55 6.49
CA ALA A 118 17.46 -11.84 5.87
C ALA A 118 18.96 -11.93 5.55
N GLU A 119 19.53 -10.88 4.95
CA GLU A 119 20.96 -10.79 4.65
C GLU A 119 21.83 -10.98 5.91
N ARG A 120 21.49 -10.34 7.04
CA ARG A 120 22.22 -10.56 8.31
C ARG A 120 22.14 -12.00 8.82
N LYS A 121 20.98 -12.67 8.67
CA LYS A 121 20.86 -14.07 9.12
C LYS A 121 21.70 -15.02 8.27
N ASP A 122 21.88 -14.70 6.99
CA ASP A 122 22.78 -15.43 6.12
C ASP A 122 24.26 -15.14 6.47
N GLU A 123 24.58 -13.93 6.95
CA GLU A 123 25.92 -13.56 7.45
C GLU A 123 26.26 -14.14 8.83
N GLU A 124 25.28 -14.24 9.74
CA GLU A 124 25.44 -14.81 11.09
C GLU A 124 25.29 -16.36 11.11
N GLY A 125 24.82 -16.94 10.01
CA GLY A 125 24.56 -18.37 9.84
C GLY A 125 25.71 -19.14 9.19
N PHE A 126 26.87 -19.23 9.86
CA PHE A 126 27.87 -20.27 9.56
C PHE A 126 28.43 -20.89 10.84
N TRP A 127 27.67 -21.80 11.47
CA TRP A 127 28.14 -22.99 12.20
C TRP A 127 27.05 -24.05 12.24
#